data_AF-A0L9G5-F1
#
_entry.id   AF-A0L9G5-F1
#
_cell.length_a   1.000
_cell.length_b   1.000
_cell.length_c   1.000
_cell.angle_alpha   90.00
_cell.angle_beta   90.00
_cell.angle_gamma   90.00
#
_symmetry.space_group_name_H-M   'P 1'
#
loop_
_entity.id
_entity.type
_entity.pdbx_description
1 polymer ?
#
loop_
_entity_poly.entity_id
_entity_poly.type
_entity_poly.pdbx_seq_one_letter_code
_entity_poly.pdbx_strand_id
1 'polypeptide(L)'
;MVGLRNIRRLYAGFFFGLFVLLLWISDFKHMQGYATDLLLSLDPLTALATVLTSGTLYGGLALALLIVVGTLFYGRFFCSWICPLGILNQFMGWLFSFRRGVQACHDNRYRPIFQLKYFILLVLLVATLFGLLQIGWLDPLALMVRSFTTAVLPAWHHVSGAGPYIKTPLFQGALLIGGLFIGILLANRFLPRFWCRVLCPLGALLGLLALRAPYRIHRDLDRCTGCNKCQWHCQGACDPQGQLRVSECHLCMNCIESCPEGALHFGLPQQRSSAHQSLDINRRRVMETALASVMLMPMIQRSASARTLSSAGLIRPPGALDEVDFLARCIKCEACMRVCPTNVLQPALLEGGFEGIWTPLLNNQIGYCEHHCVLCGQVCPTAAIRPISVAEKVGAKPFEQPIKLGTAFFDHGRCLPWAMQTPCIVCEEVCPTSPKAIWYKKVEIPQRNGTMIALKQPYVEPDQCIGCGICENQCPVDDQRAIRVTSVGESRSQTNKMLLKKGG
;
A
#
# COMPACT_ATOMS: atom_id res chain seq x y z
N MET A 1 24.31 -21.89 -25.99
CA MET A 1 23.99 -20.44 -25.96
C MET A 1 22.75 -20.23 -25.10
N VAL A 2 22.84 -19.42 -24.03
CA VAL A 2 21.69 -19.12 -23.18
C VAL A 2 20.77 -18.16 -23.93
N GLY A 3 19.55 -18.60 -24.27
CA GLY A 3 18.56 -17.74 -24.95
C GLY A 3 18.11 -16.55 -24.08
N LEU A 4 17.82 -15.40 -24.71
CA LEU A 4 17.37 -14.16 -24.05
C LEU A 4 16.18 -14.37 -23.09
N ARG A 5 15.26 -15.28 -23.42
CA ARG A 5 14.13 -15.67 -22.56
C ARG A 5 14.58 -16.37 -21.29
N ASN A 6 15.63 -17.18 -21.33
CA ASN A 6 16.15 -17.87 -20.14
C ASN A 6 16.84 -16.86 -19.21
N ILE A 7 17.61 -15.92 -19.75
CA ILE A 7 18.18 -14.80 -18.98
C ILE A 7 17.04 -14.03 -18.30
N ARG A 8 16.00 -13.64 -19.04
CA ARG A 8 14.85 -12.93 -18.47
C ARG A 8 14.14 -13.74 -17.38
N ARG A 9 13.98 -15.06 -17.55
CA ARG A 9 13.37 -15.94 -16.53
C ARG A 9 14.20 -16.00 -15.26
N LEU A 10 15.53 -16.07 -15.39
CA LEU A 10 16.44 -16.01 -14.24
C LEU A 10 16.32 -14.68 -13.50
N TYR A 11 16.32 -13.56 -14.23
CA TYR A 11 16.12 -12.23 -13.65
C TYR A 11 14.74 -12.09 -12.97
N ALA A 12 13.67 -12.54 -13.63
CA ALA A 12 12.33 -12.51 -13.05
C ALA A 12 12.23 -13.39 -11.79
N GLY A 13 12.84 -14.59 -11.81
CA GLY A 13 12.92 -15.46 -10.63
C GLY A 13 13.70 -14.80 -9.49
N PHE A 14 14.83 -14.17 -9.80
CA PHE A 14 15.64 -13.44 -8.83
C PHE A 14 14.88 -12.27 -8.20
N PHE A 15 14.27 -11.38 -8.98
CA PHE A 15 13.55 -10.22 -8.43
C PHE A 15 12.26 -10.60 -7.69
N PHE A 16 11.56 -11.64 -8.15
CA PHE A 16 10.41 -12.16 -7.41
C PHE A 16 10.84 -12.83 -6.11
N GLY A 17 11.92 -13.62 -6.13
CA GLY A 17 12.52 -14.19 -4.93
C GLY A 17 13.00 -13.12 -3.96
N LEU A 18 13.65 -12.05 -4.46
CA LEU A 18 14.05 -10.90 -3.67
C LEU A 18 12.85 -10.19 -3.05
N PHE A 19 11.75 -10.02 -3.79
CA PHE A 19 10.51 -9.45 -3.24
C PHE A 19 9.98 -10.29 -2.08
N VAL A 20 9.85 -11.60 -2.25
CA VAL A 20 9.38 -12.51 -1.20
C VAL A 20 10.35 -12.53 -0.02
N LEU A 21 11.66 -12.52 -0.27
CA LEU A 21 12.69 -12.48 0.76
C LEU A 21 12.65 -11.17 1.56
N LEU A 22 12.55 -10.03 0.88
CA LEU A 22 12.41 -8.72 1.53
C LEU A 22 11.16 -8.69 2.39
N LEU A 23 10.04 -9.27 1.92
CA LEU A 23 8.85 -9.41 2.73
C LEU A 23 9.04 -10.37 3.93
N TRP A 24 9.82 -11.42 3.78
CA TRP A 24 10.07 -12.36 4.86
C TRP A 24 10.98 -11.77 5.95
N ILE A 25 12.03 -11.04 5.58
CA ILE A 25 13.03 -10.46 6.50
C ILE A 25 12.48 -9.27 7.28
N SER A 26 11.60 -8.50 6.67
CA SER A 26 10.94 -7.32 7.27
C SER A 26 9.94 -7.62 8.40
N ASP A 27 10.11 -8.72 9.10
CA ASP A 27 9.35 -9.05 10.30
C ASP A 27 10.04 -8.52 11.56
N PHE A 28 9.28 -8.34 12.64
CA PHE A 28 9.78 -7.89 13.95
C PHE A 28 11.00 -8.70 14.42
N LYS A 29 11.06 -10.01 14.14
CA LYS A 29 12.18 -10.87 14.55
C LYS A 29 13.52 -10.55 13.86
N HIS A 30 13.48 -9.97 12.66
CA HIS A 30 14.64 -9.86 11.78
C HIS A 30 14.92 -8.42 11.30
N MET A 31 14.19 -7.42 11.80
CA MET A 31 14.42 -6.00 11.51
C MET A 31 15.73 -5.51 12.15
N GLN A 32 16.85 -5.87 11.52
CA GLN A 32 18.21 -5.36 11.81
C GLN A 32 18.55 -4.12 10.98
N GLY A 33 17.57 -3.26 10.66
CA GLY A 33 17.79 -2.04 9.89
C GLY A 33 17.88 -2.21 8.36
N TYR A 34 17.36 -3.30 7.80
CA TYR A 34 17.30 -3.50 6.35
C TYR A 34 16.31 -2.53 5.67
N ALA A 35 16.65 -2.03 4.48
CA ALA A 35 15.81 -1.17 3.63
C ALA A 35 14.65 -1.97 3.00
N THR A 36 13.66 -2.32 3.81
CA THR A 36 12.54 -3.17 3.41
C THR A 36 11.51 -2.44 2.54
N ASP A 37 11.62 -1.12 2.45
CA ASP A 37 10.88 -0.23 1.57
C ASP A 37 11.51 -0.10 0.16
N LEU A 38 12.69 -0.67 -0.08
CA LEU A 38 13.49 -0.51 -1.30
C LEU A 38 12.66 -0.67 -2.59
N LEU A 39 11.81 -1.70 -2.67
CA LEU A 39 11.02 -1.95 -3.87
C LEU A 39 9.89 -0.91 -4.06
N LEU A 40 9.28 -0.42 -2.97
CA LEU A 40 8.28 0.65 -3.03
C LEU A 40 8.94 1.99 -3.37
N SER A 41 10.14 2.23 -2.89
CA SER A 41 10.95 3.42 -3.16
C SER A 41 11.42 3.52 -4.62
N LEU A 42 11.41 2.41 -5.37
CA LEU A 42 11.68 2.37 -6.82
C LEU A 42 10.48 2.78 -7.69
N ASP A 43 9.30 3.03 -7.13
CA ASP A 43 8.10 3.34 -7.90
C ASP A 43 8.03 4.80 -8.39
N PRO A 44 8.19 5.07 -9.70
CA PRO A 44 8.12 6.42 -10.23
C PRO A 44 6.70 7.01 -10.21
N LEU A 45 5.65 6.18 -10.21
CA LEU A 45 4.29 6.70 -10.14
C LEU A 45 4.02 7.28 -8.75
N THR A 46 4.34 6.53 -7.70
CA THR A 46 4.29 7.02 -6.32
C THR A 46 5.17 8.24 -6.12
N ALA A 47 6.40 8.26 -6.64
CA ALA A 47 7.29 9.41 -6.51
C ALA A 47 6.67 10.68 -7.13
N LEU A 48 6.20 10.59 -8.37
CA LEU A 48 5.54 11.70 -9.06
C LEU A 48 4.29 12.17 -8.29
N ALA A 49 3.45 11.25 -7.89
CA ALA A 49 2.21 11.54 -7.18
C ALA A 49 2.43 12.22 -5.83
N THR A 50 3.44 11.76 -5.08
CA THR A 50 3.79 12.32 -3.76
C THR A 50 4.33 13.73 -3.92
N VAL A 51 5.12 14.01 -4.97
CA VAL A 51 5.59 15.36 -5.29
C VAL A 51 4.42 16.27 -5.67
N LEU A 52 3.49 15.79 -6.52
CA LEU A 52 2.34 16.59 -6.95
C LEU A 52 1.37 16.92 -5.81
N THR A 53 1.22 16.03 -4.83
CA THR A 53 0.32 16.21 -3.69
C THR A 53 0.95 17.00 -2.55
N SER A 54 2.19 16.68 -2.17
CA SER A 54 2.84 17.23 -0.97
C SER A 54 3.85 18.35 -1.26
N GLY A 55 4.21 18.57 -2.52
CA GLY A 55 5.27 19.51 -2.92
C GLY A 55 6.69 19.08 -2.52
N THR A 56 6.86 17.91 -1.90
CA THR A 56 8.15 17.43 -1.39
C THR A 56 8.48 16.03 -1.89
N LEU A 57 9.76 15.74 -2.12
CA LEU A 57 10.24 14.40 -2.46
C LEU A 57 11.03 13.85 -1.27
N TYR A 58 10.56 12.74 -0.70
CA TYR A 58 11.30 12.02 0.32
C TYR A 58 12.53 11.33 -0.30
N GLY A 59 13.66 11.32 0.43
CA GLY A 59 14.95 10.84 -0.10
C GLY A 59 14.91 9.41 -0.67
N GLY A 60 14.11 8.50 -0.08
CA GLY A 60 13.96 7.13 -0.58
C GLY A 60 13.40 7.07 -2.00
N LEU A 61 12.45 7.94 -2.35
CA LEU A 61 11.82 7.98 -3.67
C LEU A 61 12.75 8.50 -4.78
N ALA A 62 13.93 9.03 -4.44
CA ALA A 62 14.94 9.38 -5.43
C ALA A 62 15.41 8.15 -6.24
N LEU A 63 15.32 6.94 -5.66
CA LEU A 63 15.65 5.70 -6.35
C LEU A 63 14.75 5.44 -7.56
N ALA A 64 13.52 5.98 -7.57
CA ALA A 64 12.63 5.88 -8.72
C ALA A 64 13.23 6.53 -9.99
N LEU A 65 14.17 7.47 -9.86
CA LEU A 65 14.89 8.06 -10.99
C LEU A 65 15.65 7.01 -11.80
N LEU A 66 16.15 5.94 -11.16
CA LEU A 66 16.83 4.85 -11.87
C LEU A 66 15.87 4.16 -12.86
N ILE A 67 14.61 3.96 -12.46
CA ILE A 67 13.58 3.37 -13.31
C ILE A 67 13.16 4.36 -14.40
N VAL A 68 13.03 5.65 -14.09
CA VAL A 68 12.71 6.70 -15.08
C VAL A 68 13.80 6.77 -16.14
N VAL A 69 15.07 6.93 -15.75
CA VAL A 69 16.22 7.00 -16.65
C VAL A 69 16.30 5.73 -17.48
N GLY A 70 16.27 4.56 -16.86
CA GLY A 70 16.27 3.29 -17.60
C GLY A 70 15.11 3.19 -18.60
N THR A 71 13.92 3.72 -18.26
CA THR A 71 12.76 3.72 -19.17
C THR A 71 12.92 4.70 -20.33
N LEU A 72 13.55 5.84 -20.09
CA LEU A 72 13.88 6.82 -21.12
C LEU A 72 14.94 6.31 -22.11
N PHE A 73 15.78 5.35 -21.73
CA PHE A 73 16.78 4.76 -22.63
C PHE A 73 16.31 3.47 -23.29
N TYR A 74 15.80 2.52 -22.50
CA TYR A 74 15.51 1.15 -22.94
C TYR A 74 14.01 0.87 -23.15
N GLY A 75 13.13 1.83 -22.87
CA GLY A 75 11.68 1.66 -22.88
C GLY A 75 11.16 0.97 -21.60
N ARG A 76 9.94 0.45 -21.63
CA ARG A 76 9.23 -0.10 -20.44
C ARG A 76 9.77 -1.48 -19.99
N PHE A 77 11.03 -1.56 -19.57
CA PHE A 77 11.68 -2.80 -19.13
C PHE A 77 11.17 -3.29 -17.76
N PHE A 78 10.85 -2.35 -16.86
CA PHE A 78 10.44 -2.66 -15.47
C PHE A 78 9.34 -3.73 -15.36
N CYS A 79 8.31 -3.69 -16.22
CA CYS A 79 7.14 -4.56 -16.14
C CYS A 79 7.38 -6.05 -16.46
N SER A 80 8.49 -6.40 -17.10
CA SER A 80 8.82 -7.81 -17.41
C SER A 80 10.07 -8.32 -16.72
N TRP A 81 10.89 -7.43 -16.17
CA TRP A 81 12.19 -7.77 -15.59
C TRP A 81 12.24 -7.61 -14.06
N ILE A 82 11.52 -6.62 -13.50
CA ILE A 82 11.64 -6.27 -12.06
C ILE A 82 10.29 -6.37 -11.33
N CYS A 83 9.20 -5.86 -11.93
CA CYS A 83 7.91 -5.75 -11.25
C CYS A 83 7.34 -7.12 -10.82
N PRO A 84 7.15 -7.38 -9.51
CA PRO A 84 6.68 -8.68 -9.02
C PRO A 84 5.28 -9.02 -9.51
N LEU A 85 4.37 -8.04 -9.57
CA LEU A 85 3.02 -8.25 -10.10
C LEU A 85 3.03 -8.54 -11.60
N GLY A 86 3.94 -7.92 -12.36
CA GLY A 86 4.11 -8.18 -13.79
C GLY A 86 4.67 -9.58 -14.08
N ILE A 87 5.60 -10.04 -13.24
CA ILE A 87 6.15 -11.40 -13.27
C ILE A 87 5.06 -12.42 -12.93
N LEU A 88 4.29 -12.18 -11.86
CA LEU A 88 3.20 -13.06 -11.45
C LEU A 88 2.11 -13.15 -12.52
N ASN A 89 1.69 -12.03 -13.12
CA ASN A 89 0.74 -12.04 -14.23
C ASN A 89 1.27 -12.79 -15.46
N GLN A 90 2.58 -12.75 -15.72
CA GLN A 90 3.17 -13.57 -16.79
C GLN A 90 3.13 -15.05 -16.46
N PHE A 91 3.44 -15.41 -15.22
CA PHE A 91 3.37 -16.79 -14.75
C PHE A 91 1.94 -17.33 -14.85
N MET A 92 0.96 -16.58 -14.36
CA MET A 92 -0.46 -16.93 -14.44
C MET A 92 -0.95 -16.97 -15.90
N GLY A 93 -0.50 -16.04 -16.73
CA GLY A 93 -0.78 -16.07 -18.17
C GLY A 93 -0.22 -17.32 -18.84
N TRP A 94 0.98 -17.78 -18.47
CA TRP A 94 1.54 -19.04 -18.96
C TRP A 94 0.72 -20.25 -18.45
N LEU A 95 0.40 -20.29 -17.16
CA LEU A 95 -0.37 -21.37 -16.52
C LEU A 95 -1.75 -21.54 -17.15
N PHE A 96 -2.41 -20.44 -17.50
CA PHE A 96 -3.75 -20.45 -18.12
C PHE A 96 -3.74 -20.34 -19.66
N SER A 97 -2.57 -20.29 -20.30
CA SER A 97 -2.45 -20.21 -21.77
C SER A 97 -2.67 -21.56 -22.44
N PHE A 98 -3.90 -22.06 -22.40
CA PHE A 98 -4.29 -23.27 -23.15
C PHE A 98 -4.45 -23.02 -24.66
N ARG A 99 -4.47 -21.74 -25.10
CA ARG A 99 -4.75 -21.35 -26.49
C ARG A 99 -3.48 -21.30 -27.33
N ARG A 100 -3.50 -21.97 -28.49
CA ARG A 100 -2.38 -22.06 -29.45
C ARG A 100 -2.82 -21.62 -30.85
N GLY A 101 -1.87 -21.24 -31.71
CA GLY A 101 -2.12 -20.88 -33.10
C GLY A 101 -2.87 -19.55 -33.27
N VAL A 102 -3.86 -19.54 -34.18
CA VAL A 102 -4.56 -18.32 -34.63
C VAL A 102 -5.30 -17.60 -33.49
N GLN A 103 -5.90 -18.35 -32.56
CA GLN A 103 -6.61 -17.77 -31.41
C GLN A 103 -5.67 -16.94 -30.52
N ALA A 104 -4.46 -17.44 -30.28
CA ALA A 104 -3.48 -16.73 -29.46
C ALA A 104 -2.90 -15.50 -30.18
N CYS A 105 -2.83 -15.51 -31.52
CA CYS A 105 -2.53 -14.32 -32.31
C CYS A 105 -3.61 -13.24 -32.12
N HIS A 106 -4.89 -13.61 -32.19
CA HIS A 106 -6.02 -12.69 -31.98
C HIS A 106 -6.08 -12.14 -30.55
N ASP A 107 -5.81 -12.96 -29.53
CA ASP A 107 -5.82 -12.53 -28.12
C ASP A 107 -4.65 -11.59 -27.76
N ASN A 108 -3.54 -11.70 -28.47
CA ASN A 108 -2.37 -10.84 -28.29
C ASN A 108 -2.38 -9.61 -29.20
N ARG A 109 -3.39 -9.43 -30.07
CA ARG A 109 -3.55 -8.17 -30.82
C ARG A 109 -3.95 -7.02 -29.92
N TYR A 110 -3.57 -5.82 -30.34
CA TYR A 110 -3.99 -4.60 -29.68
C TYR A 110 -5.53 -4.46 -29.68
N ARG A 111 -6.08 -3.99 -28.56
CA ARG A 111 -7.51 -3.70 -28.38
C ARG A 111 -7.67 -2.30 -27.78
N PRO A 112 -8.73 -1.56 -28.15
CA PRO A 112 -8.94 -0.20 -27.64
C PRO A 112 -9.12 -0.13 -26.12
N ILE A 113 -9.57 -1.22 -25.48
CA ILE A 113 -9.69 -1.30 -24.01
C ILE A 113 -8.36 -1.10 -23.29
N PHE A 114 -7.21 -1.35 -23.94
CA PHE A 114 -5.89 -1.09 -23.36
C PHE A 114 -5.60 0.40 -23.18
N GLN A 115 -6.42 1.29 -23.75
CA GLN A 115 -6.34 2.72 -23.49
C GLN A 115 -6.84 3.09 -22.09
N LEU A 116 -7.63 2.23 -21.44
CA LEU A 116 -8.25 2.48 -20.14
C LEU A 116 -7.23 2.86 -19.07
N LYS A 117 -6.07 2.20 -19.01
CA LYS A 117 -4.99 2.54 -18.05
C LYS A 117 -4.49 3.98 -18.18
N TYR A 118 -4.53 4.60 -19.36
CA TYR A 118 -4.11 6.00 -19.53
C TYR A 118 -5.17 6.96 -19.00
N PHE A 119 -6.45 6.62 -19.16
CA PHE A 119 -7.54 7.37 -18.53
C PHE A 119 -7.54 7.21 -17.01
N ILE A 120 -7.29 5.99 -16.49
CA ILE A 120 -7.09 5.75 -15.05
C ILE A 120 -5.93 6.61 -14.53
N LEU A 121 -4.78 6.58 -15.21
CA LEU A 121 -3.64 7.42 -14.85
C LEU A 121 -4.01 8.91 -14.83
N LEU A 122 -4.72 9.40 -15.85
CA LEU A 122 -5.15 10.79 -15.93
C LEU A 122 -6.05 11.18 -14.74
N VAL A 123 -7.09 10.39 -14.46
CA VAL A 123 -8.01 10.66 -13.34
C VAL A 123 -7.25 10.67 -12.01
N LEU A 124 -6.34 9.72 -11.80
CA LEU A 124 -5.54 9.64 -10.59
C LEU A 124 -4.56 10.82 -10.45
N LEU A 125 -3.92 11.25 -11.54
CA LEU A 125 -3.05 12.43 -11.52
C LEU A 125 -3.85 13.72 -11.27
N VAL A 126 -5.04 13.86 -11.88
CA VAL A 126 -5.93 14.98 -11.56
C VAL A 126 -6.30 14.94 -10.07
N ALA A 127 -6.67 13.79 -9.52
CA ALA A 127 -6.95 13.63 -8.09
C ALA A 127 -5.78 14.11 -7.21
N THR A 128 -4.53 13.78 -7.59
CA THR A 128 -3.34 14.23 -6.86
C THR A 128 -3.15 15.75 -6.87
N LEU A 129 -3.53 16.45 -7.96
CA LEU A 129 -3.46 17.92 -8.01
C LEU A 129 -4.44 18.59 -7.04
N PHE A 130 -5.53 17.90 -6.69
CA PHE A 130 -6.46 18.33 -5.66
C PHE A 130 -6.05 17.84 -4.25
N GLY A 131 -4.90 17.16 -4.10
CA GLY A 131 -4.41 16.65 -2.82
C GLY A 131 -4.97 15.28 -2.42
N LEU A 132 -5.64 14.55 -3.34
CA LEU A 132 -6.19 13.21 -3.11
C LEU A 132 -5.22 12.13 -3.61
N LEU A 133 -4.40 11.56 -2.72
CA LEU A 133 -3.48 10.49 -3.09
C LEU A 133 -4.15 9.10 -3.11
N GLN A 134 -4.81 8.75 -4.22
CA GLN A 134 -5.49 7.44 -4.40
C GLN A 134 -4.75 6.44 -5.28
N ILE A 135 -3.54 6.78 -5.70
CA ILE A 135 -2.71 5.94 -6.58
C ILE A 135 -2.39 4.57 -5.95
N GLY A 136 -2.24 4.52 -4.63
CA GLY A 136 -1.97 3.28 -3.88
C GLY A 136 -3.01 2.16 -4.03
N TRP A 137 -4.21 2.46 -4.55
CA TRP A 137 -5.21 1.43 -4.82
C TRP A 137 -4.86 0.59 -6.05
N LEU A 138 -4.33 1.24 -7.08
CA LEU A 138 -4.05 0.64 -8.40
C LEU A 138 -2.56 0.59 -8.73
N ASP A 139 -1.68 1.07 -7.85
CA ASP A 139 -0.26 0.87 -8.00
C ASP A 139 0.10 -0.63 -7.86
N PRO A 140 0.80 -1.24 -8.84
CA PRO A 140 1.15 -2.66 -8.78
C PRO A 140 2.01 -3.06 -7.59
N LEU A 141 2.87 -2.17 -7.06
CA LEU A 141 3.77 -2.50 -5.96
C LEU A 141 3.03 -2.39 -4.63
N ALA A 142 2.28 -1.30 -4.41
CA ALA A 142 1.42 -1.14 -3.23
C ALA A 142 0.37 -2.25 -3.15
N LEU A 143 -0.27 -2.60 -4.27
CA LEU A 143 -1.22 -3.72 -4.34
C LEU A 143 -0.55 -5.04 -3.96
N MET A 144 0.66 -5.30 -4.48
CA MET A 144 1.38 -6.54 -4.18
C MET A 144 1.74 -6.65 -2.69
N VAL A 145 2.29 -5.58 -2.11
CA VAL A 145 2.63 -5.57 -0.67
C VAL A 145 1.38 -5.73 0.19
N ARG A 146 0.30 -4.99 -0.11
CA ARG A 146 -1.00 -5.10 0.59
C ARG A 146 -1.55 -6.52 0.55
N SER A 147 -1.70 -7.11 -0.65
CA SER A 147 -2.26 -8.45 -0.80
C SER A 147 -1.42 -9.53 -0.11
N PHE A 148 -0.08 -9.38 -0.11
CA PHE A 148 0.79 -10.29 0.62
C PHE A 148 0.67 -10.12 2.14
N THR A 149 0.56 -8.88 2.61
CA THR A 149 0.43 -8.53 4.03
C THR A 149 -0.85 -9.09 4.62
N THR A 150 -1.99 -8.79 3.99
CA THR A 150 -3.31 -9.05 4.58
C THR A 150 -3.87 -10.42 4.26
N ALA A 151 -3.52 -11.02 3.11
CA ALA A 151 -4.09 -12.28 2.67
C ALA A 151 -3.06 -13.41 2.54
N VAL A 152 -2.02 -13.25 1.71
CA VAL A 152 -1.15 -14.38 1.33
C VAL A 152 -0.30 -14.90 2.49
N LEU A 153 0.44 -14.03 3.19
CA LEU A 153 1.32 -14.46 4.28
C LEU A 153 0.56 -14.97 5.51
N PRO A 154 -0.55 -14.34 5.96
CA PRO A 154 -1.34 -14.88 7.06
C PRO A 154 -1.97 -16.24 6.70
N ALA A 155 -2.49 -16.40 5.49
CA ALA A 155 -3.02 -17.68 5.03
C ALA A 155 -1.92 -18.77 4.95
N TRP A 156 -0.73 -18.42 4.46
CA TRP A 156 0.42 -19.32 4.45
C TRP A 156 0.82 -19.77 5.85
N HIS A 157 0.90 -18.83 6.80
CA HIS A 157 1.24 -19.13 8.19
C HIS A 157 0.18 -20.02 8.85
N HIS A 158 -1.11 -19.76 8.60
CA HIS A 158 -2.21 -20.58 9.10
C HIS A 158 -2.17 -22.02 8.55
N VAL A 159 -1.83 -22.21 7.26
CA VAL A 159 -1.81 -23.54 6.63
C VAL A 159 -0.54 -24.32 6.94
N SER A 160 0.61 -23.68 6.87
CA SER A 160 1.91 -24.36 7.01
C SER A 160 2.39 -24.45 8.46
N GLY A 161 1.82 -23.67 9.38
CA GLY A 161 2.34 -23.49 10.74
C GLY A 161 3.69 -22.77 10.78
N ALA A 162 4.27 -22.42 9.62
CA ALA A 162 5.54 -21.76 9.47
C ALA A 162 5.33 -20.39 8.81
N GLY A 163 5.89 -19.35 9.39
CA GLY A 163 5.80 -18.02 8.81
C GLY A 163 6.59 -16.99 9.60
N PRO A 164 6.62 -15.75 9.10
CA PRO A 164 7.30 -14.67 9.80
C PRO A 164 6.66 -14.39 11.18
N TYR A 165 5.34 -14.50 11.27
CA TYR A 165 4.60 -14.10 12.45
C TYR A 165 4.77 -15.04 13.67
N ILE A 166 4.75 -14.47 14.87
CA ILE A 166 4.70 -15.23 16.14
C ILE A 166 3.30 -15.81 16.37
N LYS A 167 2.27 -15.02 16.05
CA LYS A 167 0.86 -15.40 16.07
C LYS A 167 0.27 -15.02 14.72
N THR A 168 -0.64 -15.83 14.18
CA THR A 168 -1.35 -15.51 12.93
C THR A 168 -2.03 -14.15 13.06
N PRO A 169 -1.62 -13.13 12.27
CA PRO A 169 -2.26 -11.83 12.33
C PRO A 169 -3.64 -11.90 11.70
N LEU A 170 -4.55 -11.10 12.24
CA LEU A 170 -5.88 -10.86 11.70
C LEU A 170 -5.90 -9.48 11.07
N PHE A 171 -6.36 -9.41 9.83
CA PHE A 171 -6.55 -8.14 9.15
C PHE A 171 -8.00 -7.95 8.75
N GLN A 172 -8.57 -6.81 9.12
CA GLN A 172 -9.90 -6.42 8.66
C GLN A 172 -9.92 -6.30 7.14
N GLY A 173 -10.95 -6.82 6.48
CA GLY A 173 -11.04 -6.78 5.01
C GLY A 173 -10.09 -7.72 4.26
N ALA A 174 -9.36 -8.62 4.94
CA ALA A 174 -8.44 -9.58 4.31
C ALA A 174 -9.08 -10.40 3.18
N LEU A 175 -10.34 -10.86 3.37
CA LEU A 175 -11.08 -11.60 2.35
C LEU A 175 -11.36 -10.77 1.10
N LEU A 176 -11.70 -9.49 1.26
CA LEU A 176 -11.98 -8.59 0.15
C LEU A 176 -10.70 -8.29 -0.64
N ILE A 177 -9.60 -7.96 0.05
CA ILE A 177 -8.31 -7.68 -0.58
C ILE A 177 -7.75 -8.94 -1.26
N GLY A 178 -7.81 -10.10 -0.58
CA GLY A 178 -7.38 -11.38 -1.12
C GLY A 178 -8.22 -11.83 -2.32
N GLY A 179 -9.55 -11.68 -2.23
CA GLY A 179 -10.47 -11.97 -3.33
C GLY A 179 -10.23 -11.11 -4.56
N LEU A 180 -10.01 -9.80 -4.39
CA LEU A 180 -9.67 -8.88 -5.48
C LEU A 180 -8.32 -9.25 -6.12
N PHE A 181 -7.31 -9.59 -5.31
CA PHE A 181 -6.02 -10.03 -5.81
C PHE A 181 -6.11 -11.32 -6.63
N ILE A 182 -6.78 -12.34 -6.10
CA ILE A 182 -7.03 -13.61 -6.81
C ILE A 182 -7.82 -13.35 -8.10
N GLY A 183 -8.85 -12.49 -8.06
CA GLY A 183 -9.62 -12.11 -9.24
C GLY A 183 -8.75 -11.50 -10.33
N ILE A 184 -7.81 -10.60 -9.98
CA ILE A 184 -6.84 -10.04 -10.93
C ILE A 184 -5.95 -11.12 -11.55
N LEU A 185 -5.50 -12.09 -10.75
CA LEU A 185 -4.68 -13.20 -11.24
C LEU A 185 -5.48 -14.12 -12.17
N LEU A 186 -6.71 -14.49 -11.80
CA LEU A 186 -7.61 -15.32 -12.60
C LEU A 186 -8.05 -14.63 -13.90
N ALA A 187 -8.12 -13.29 -13.93
CA ALA A 187 -8.42 -12.54 -15.15
C ALA A 187 -7.43 -12.82 -16.30
N ASN A 188 -6.22 -13.32 -15.98
CA ASN A 188 -5.25 -13.79 -16.99
C ASN A 188 -5.79 -14.96 -17.85
N ARG A 189 -6.83 -15.66 -17.40
CA ARG A 189 -7.52 -16.71 -18.17
C ARG A 189 -8.25 -16.15 -19.41
N PHE A 190 -8.69 -14.90 -19.36
CA PHE A 190 -9.42 -14.23 -20.44
C PHE A 190 -8.49 -13.39 -21.32
N LEU A 191 -7.59 -12.63 -20.70
CA LEU A 191 -6.64 -11.75 -21.37
C LEU A 191 -5.26 -11.90 -20.70
N PRO A 192 -4.21 -12.35 -21.43
CA PRO A 192 -2.89 -12.51 -20.84
C PRO A 192 -2.35 -11.16 -20.36
N ARG A 193 -1.77 -11.14 -19.16
CA ARG A 193 -1.30 -9.93 -18.46
C ARG A 193 -2.39 -8.84 -18.37
N PHE A 194 -3.62 -9.25 -18.03
CA PHE A 194 -4.79 -8.36 -17.94
C PHE A 194 -4.48 -7.06 -17.18
N TRP A 195 -3.88 -7.16 -15.98
CA TRP A 195 -3.52 -5.99 -15.18
C TRP A 195 -2.61 -5.01 -15.92
N CYS A 196 -1.50 -5.49 -16.47
CA CYS A 196 -0.48 -4.65 -17.12
C CYS A 196 -0.96 -4.02 -18.44
N ARG A 197 -1.93 -4.66 -19.12
CA ARG A 197 -2.51 -4.20 -20.39
C ARG A 197 -3.69 -3.25 -20.20
N VAL A 198 -4.54 -3.46 -19.18
CA VAL A 198 -5.83 -2.76 -19.05
C VAL A 198 -5.87 -1.76 -17.89
N LEU A 199 -5.34 -2.10 -16.71
CA LEU A 199 -5.61 -1.36 -15.46
C LEU A 199 -4.41 -0.60 -14.90
N CYS A 200 -3.18 -1.09 -15.10
CA CYS A 200 -1.98 -0.62 -14.41
C CYS A 200 -1.60 0.84 -14.79
N PRO A 201 -1.77 1.82 -13.88
CA PRO A 201 -1.42 3.22 -14.14
C PRO A 201 0.09 3.43 -14.21
N LEU A 202 0.88 2.71 -13.40
CA LEU A 202 2.35 2.75 -13.49
C LEU A 202 2.81 2.30 -14.88
N GLY A 203 2.15 1.28 -15.42
CA GLY A 203 2.38 0.81 -16.77
C GLY A 203 2.08 1.84 -17.86
N ALA A 204 1.03 2.64 -17.65
CA ALA A 204 0.68 3.75 -18.54
C ALA A 204 1.75 4.86 -18.48
N LEU A 205 2.19 5.24 -17.28
CA LEU A 205 3.22 6.26 -17.07
C LEU A 205 4.53 5.86 -17.75
N LEU A 206 5.01 4.64 -17.51
CA LEU A 206 6.22 4.12 -18.16
C LEU A 206 6.06 4.00 -19.68
N GLY A 207 4.84 3.70 -20.16
CA GLY A 207 4.51 3.67 -21.59
C GLY A 207 4.62 5.06 -22.24
N LEU A 208 4.20 6.11 -21.55
CA LEU A 208 4.35 7.50 -21.99
C LEU A 208 5.82 7.92 -22.05
N LEU A 209 6.60 7.59 -21.02
CA LEU A 209 8.04 7.88 -20.97
C LEU A 209 8.81 7.12 -22.07
N ALA A 210 8.41 5.88 -22.37
CA ALA A 210 9.03 5.05 -23.39
C ALA A 210 8.84 5.57 -24.83
N LEU A 211 7.91 6.52 -25.07
CA LEU A 211 7.65 7.06 -26.42
C LEU A 211 8.88 7.73 -27.05
N ARG A 212 9.85 8.16 -26.25
CA ARG A 212 11.10 8.79 -26.70
C ARG A 212 12.34 7.93 -26.49
N ALA A 213 12.20 6.68 -26.07
CA ALA A 213 13.34 5.80 -25.86
C ALA A 213 14.14 5.55 -27.15
N PRO A 214 15.46 5.72 -27.20
CA PRO A 214 16.24 5.44 -28.41
C PRO A 214 16.33 3.94 -28.72
N TYR A 215 16.47 3.09 -27.71
CA TYR A 215 16.60 1.64 -27.90
C TYR A 215 15.22 0.98 -27.91
N ARG A 216 14.86 0.36 -29.04
CA ARG A 216 13.55 -0.27 -29.23
C ARG A 216 13.67 -1.56 -30.03
N ILE A 217 12.55 -2.28 -30.09
CA ILE A 217 12.43 -3.43 -30.98
C ILE A 217 12.10 -2.92 -32.39
N HIS A 218 12.95 -3.26 -33.34
CA HIS A 218 12.80 -2.97 -34.76
C HIS A 218 12.61 -4.27 -35.54
N ARG A 219 11.81 -4.20 -36.59
CA ARG A 219 11.60 -5.30 -37.52
C ARG A 219 12.19 -4.93 -38.87
N ASP A 220 13.05 -5.78 -39.37
CA ASP A 220 13.58 -5.75 -40.74
C ASP A 220 12.51 -6.28 -41.69
N LEU A 221 12.10 -5.45 -42.66
CA LEU A 221 11.06 -5.79 -43.62
C LEU A 221 11.54 -6.79 -44.68
N ASP A 222 12.83 -6.80 -45.01
CA ASP A 222 13.39 -7.66 -46.07
C ASP A 222 13.48 -9.12 -45.62
N ARG A 223 13.73 -9.33 -44.32
CA ARG A 223 13.82 -10.67 -43.71
C ARG A 223 12.47 -11.19 -43.23
N CYS A 224 11.44 -10.35 -43.14
CA CYS A 224 10.17 -10.74 -42.52
C CYS A 224 9.24 -11.46 -43.51
N THR A 225 8.98 -12.75 -43.27
CA THR A 225 8.08 -13.58 -44.09
C THR A 225 6.59 -13.48 -43.74
N GLY A 226 6.18 -12.61 -42.83
CA GLY A 226 4.75 -12.47 -42.50
C GLY A 226 4.16 -13.54 -41.57
N CYS A 227 4.97 -14.44 -41.01
CA CYS A 227 4.49 -15.67 -40.35
C CYS A 227 3.70 -15.51 -39.04
N ASN A 228 3.53 -14.30 -38.49
CA ASN A 228 2.80 -13.98 -37.24
C ASN A 228 3.28 -14.69 -35.95
N LYS A 229 4.38 -15.45 -35.97
CA LYS A 229 4.91 -16.12 -34.77
C LYS A 229 5.32 -15.13 -33.66
N CYS A 230 5.81 -13.95 -34.03
CA CYS A 230 6.13 -12.88 -33.08
C CYS A 230 4.87 -12.36 -32.35
N GLN A 231 3.72 -12.32 -33.03
CA GLN A 231 2.43 -11.93 -32.45
C GLN A 231 1.92 -12.98 -31.46
N TRP A 232 2.12 -14.26 -31.78
CA TRP A 232 1.68 -15.37 -30.93
C TRP A 232 2.27 -15.28 -29.52
N HIS A 233 3.55 -14.91 -29.39
CA HIS A 233 4.22 -14.79 -28.08
C HIS A 233 4.29 -13.36 -27.53
N CYS A 234 3.60 -12.40 -28.16
CA CYS A 234 3.59 -11.00 -27.73
C CYS A 234 2.77 -10.83 -26.44
N GLN A 235 3.47 -10.59 -25.34
CA GLN A 235 2.84 -10.43 -24.02
C GLN A 235 2.35 -9.00 -23.74
N GLY A 236 2.81 -8.01 -24.50
CA GLY A 236 2.40 -6.60 -24.35
C GLY A 236 1.26 -6.16 -25.25
N ALA A 237 0.81 -7.00 -26.18
CA ALA A 237 -0.12 -6.61 -27.26
C ALA A 237 0.35 -5.37 -28.06
N CYS A 238 1.66 -5.27 -28.28
CA CYS A 238 2.30 -4.17 -29.00
C CYS A 238 2.36 -4.38 -30.52
N ASP A 239 1.73 -5.44 -31.05
CA ASP A 239 1.67 -5.78 -32.48
C ASP A 239 3.03 -5.78 -33.23
N PRO A 240 4.00 -6.63 -32.84
CA PRO A 240 5.31 -6.71 -33.48
C PRO A 240 5.28 -7.08 -34.98
N GLN A 241 4.19 -7.69 -35.46
CA GLN A 241 3.98 -8.00 -36.88
C GLN A 241 3.41 -6.83 -37.69
N GLY A 242 2.74 -5.88 -37.03
CA GLY A 242 2.18 -4.70 -37.66
C GLY A 242 3.15 -3.52 -37.54
N GLN A 243 2.59 -2.36 -37.21
CA GLN A 243 3.37 -1.24 -36.68
C GLN A 243 3.49 -1.44 -35.16
N LEU A 244 4.72 -1.59 -34.68
CA LEU A 244 4.94 -1.87 -33.26
C LEU A 244 4.57 -0.63 -32.43
N ARG A 245 3.69 -0.83 -31.43
CA ARG A 245 3.27 0.20 -30.46
C ARG A 245 4.23 0.22 -29.28
N VAL A 246 5.08 1.24 -29.24
CA VAL A 246 6.18 1.33 -28.27
C VAL A 246 5.67 1.45 -26.83
N SER A 247 4.60 2.20 -26.62
CA SER A 247 3.99 2.40 -25.29
C SER A 247 3.43 1.12 -24.65
N GLU A 248 3.11 0.12 -25.46
CA GLU A 248 2.55 -1.17 -25.03
C GLU A 248 3.61 -2.25 -24.84
N CYS A 249 4.80 -2.09 -25.45
CA CYS A 249 5.85 -3.08 -25.39
C CYS A 249 6.45 -3.20 -23.96
N HIS A 250 6.37 -4.38 -23.35
CA HIS A 250 6.99 -4.66 -22.04
C HIS A 250 8.45 -5.13 -22.12
N LEU A 251 9.07 -5.12 -23.31
CA LEU A 251 10.45 -5.61 -23.53
C LEU A 251 10.70 -7.02 -22.98
N CYS A 252 9.72 -7.92 -23.14
CA CYS A 252 9.84 -9.31 -22.72
C CYS A 252 10.75 -10.17 -23.62
N MET A 253 11.17 -9.63 -24.77
CA MET A 253 12.03 -10.25 -25.80
C MET A 253 11.52 -11.56 -26.43
N ASN A 254 10.33 -12.03 -26.06
CA ASN A 254 9.78 -13.28 -26.61
C ASN A 254 9.63 -13.24 -28.15
N CYS A 255 9.32 -12.06 -28.73
CA CYS A 255 9.13 -11.91 -30.16
C CYS A 255 10.43 -12.07 -30.97
N ILE A 256 11.56 -11.63 -30.40
CA ILE A 256 12.90 -11.76 -31.01
C ILE A 256 13.27 -13.24 -31.05
N GLU A 257 13.15 -13.94 -29.93
CA GLU A 257 13.53 -15.36 -29.82
C GLU A 257 12.62 -16.29 -30.63
N SER A 258 11.35 -15.93 -30.81
CA SER A 258 10.39 -16.76 -31.56
C SER A 258 10.45 -16.53 -33.08
N CYS A 259 11.27 -15.58 -33.55
CA CYS A 259 11.37 -15.25 -34.97
C CYS A 259 12.31 -16.24 -35.69
N PRO A 260 11.82 -17.07 -36.63
CA PRO A 260 12.66 -18.04 -37.32
C PRO A 260 13.68 -17.37 -38.25
N GLU A 261 13.32 -16.22 -38.84
CA GLU A 261 14.14 -15.48 -39.81
C GLU A 261 15.12 -14.50 -39.16
N GLY A 262 15.09 -14.35 -37.83
CA GLY A 262 15.90 -13.34 -37.14
C GLY A 262 15.60 -11.89 -37.57
N ALA A 263 14.39 -11.62 -38.05
CA ALA A 263 13.98 -10.32 -38.59
C ALA A 263 13.72 -9.25 -37.50
N LEU A 264 13.72 -9.61 -36.22
CA LEU A 264 13.48 -8.70 -35.10
C LEU A 264 14.75 -8.51 -34.28
N HIS A 265 15.12 -7.26 -34.00
CA HIS A 265 16.27 -6.93 -33.15
C HIS A 265 15.93 -5.82 -32.16
N PHE A 266 16.65 -5.76 -31.04
CA PHE A 266 16.57 -4.67 -30.07
C PHE A 266 17.79 -3.75 -30.26
N GLY A 267 17.56 -2.47 -30.52
CA GLY A 267 18.64 -1.55 -30.86
C GLY A 267 18.15 -0.19 -31.36
N LEU A 268 19.05 0.49 -32.06
CA LEU A 268 18.76 1.72 -32.80
C LEU A 268 18.09 1.39 -34.15
N PRO A 269 17.34 2.35 -34.74
CA PRO A 269 16.72 2.15 -36.05
C PRO A 269 17.78 1.93 -37.13
N GLN A 270 17.55 0.92 -37.96
CA GLN A 270 18.28 0.70 -39.23
C GLN A 270 17.44 1.21 -40.41
N GLN A 271 18.07 1.54 -41.54
CA GLN A 271 17.43 2.22 -42.68
C GLN A 271 16.15 1.56 -43.22
N ARG A 272 15.98 0.24 -43.05
CA ARG A 272 14.80 -0.54 -43.51
C ARG A 272 13.90 -1.05 -42.38
N SER A 273 13.97 -0.41 -41.21
CA SER A 273 13.16 -0.80 -40.06
C SER A 273 11.70 -0.41 -40.24
N SER A 274 10.78 -1.27 -39.81
CA SER A 274 9.35 -0.96 -39.76
C SER A 274 9.06 0.31 -38.98
N ALA A 275 8.10 1.12 -39.46
CA ALA A 275 7.59 2.26 -38.71
C ALA A 275 6.95 1.81 -37.39
N HIS A 276 7.15 2.62 -36.35
CA HIS A 276 6.46 2.46 -35.07
C HIS A 276 5.16 3.26 -35.09
N GLN A 277 4.11 2.70 -34.49
CA GLN A 277 2.88 3.43 -34.29
C GLN A 277 3.01 4.30 -33.03
N SER A 278 2.69 5.58 -33.17
CA SER A 278 2.60 6.51 -32.05
C SER A 278 1.40 6.17 -31.15
N LEU A 279 1.37 6.77 -29.95
CA LEU A 279 0.24 6.62 -29.06
C LEU A 279 -0.98 7.35 -29.64
N ASP A 280 -1.89 6.59 -30.23
CA ASP A 280 -3.13 7.09 -30.81
C ASP A 280 -4.26 7.05 -29.77
N ILE A 281 -4.31 8.08 -28.92
CA ILE A 281 -5.43 8.30 -28.00
C ILE A 281 -6.30 9.43 -28.55
N ASN A 282 -7.61 9.21 -28.54
CA ASN A 282 -8.57 10.23 -28.93
C ASN A 282 -8.47 11.46 -28.00
N ARG A 283 -7.92 12.56 -28.53
CA ARG A 283 -7.71 13.83 -27.81
C ARG A 283 -8.99 14.37 -27.18
N ARG A 284 -10.12 14.26 -27.89
CA ARG A 284 -11.42 14.71 -27.39
C ARG A 284 -11.81 13.94 -26.13
N ARG A 285 -11.65 12.62 -26.11
CA ARG A 285 -11.92 11.80 -24.92
C ARG A 285 -11.00 12.18 -23.76
N VAL A 286 -9.71 12.43 -24.02
CA VAL A 286 -8.77 12.89 -22.98
C VAL A 286 -9.25 14.19 -22.36
N MET A 287 -9.63 15.17 -23.18
CA MET A 287 -10.18 16.45 -22.69
C MET A 287 -11.48 16.26 -21.92
N GLU A 288 -12.41 15.45 -22.41
CA GLU A 288 -13.67 15.12 -21.73
C GLU A 288 -13.40 14.49 -20.35
N THR A 289 -12.49 13.50 -20.28
CA THR A 289 -12.14 12.86 -19.00
C THR A 289 -11.39 13.79 -18.04
N ALA A 290 -10.52 14.66 -18.55
CA ALA A 290 -9.83 15.65 -17.73
C ALA A 290 -10.83 16.67 -17.15
N LEU A 291 -11.72 17.20 -18.00
CA LEU A 291 -12.75 18.16 -17.60
C LEU A 291 -13.70 17.55 -16.58
N ALA A 292 -14.20 16.34 -16.84
CA ALA A 292 -15.07 15.63 -15.91
C ALA A 292 -14.38 15.37 -14.57
N SER A 293 -13.09 14.98 -14.58
CA SER A 293 -12.32 14.80 -13.36
C SER A 293 -12.19 16.11 -12.59
N VAL A 294 -11.78 17.20 -13.24
CA VAL A 294 -11.64 18.52 -12.61
C VAL A 294 -12.96 19.02 -12.03
N MET A 295 -14.08 18.82 -12.72
CA MET A 295 -15.41 19.25 -12.24
C MET A 295 -15.92 18.42 -11.07
N LEU A 296 -15.67 17.10 -11.05
CA LEU A 296 -16.17 16.21 -10.02
C LEU A 296 -15.32 16.20 -8.74
N MET A 297 -14.02 16.49 -8.83
CA MET A 297 -13.10 16.41 -7.68
C MET A 297 -13.53 17.29 -6.49
N PRO A 298 -13.91 18.58 -6.65
CA PRO A 298 -14.39 19.40 -5.54
C PRO A 298 -15.64 18.84 -4.86
N MET A 299 -16.54 18.20 -5.62
CA MET A 299 -17.73 17.55 -5.04
C MET A 299 -17.33 16.34 -4.20
N ILE A 300 -16.44 15.49 -4.70
CA ILE A 300 -15.93 14.31 -3.98
C ILE A 300 -15.24 14.72 -2.68
N GLN A 301 -14.44 15.80 -2.71
CA GLN A 301 -13.78 16.32 -1.51
C GLN A 301 -14.76 16.82 -0.46
N ARG A 302 -15.87 17.44 -0.87
CA ARG A 302 -16.89 17.91 0.07
C ARG A 302 -17.78 16.80 0.60
N SER A 303 -18.00 15.73 -0.16
CA SER A 303 -18.90 14.63 0.25
C SER A 303 -18.21 13.47 0.96
N ALA A 304 -16.89 13.30 0.78
CA ALA A 304 -16.20 12.04 1.11
C ALA A 304 -14.90 12.19 1.93
N SER A 305 -14.60 13.38 2.46
CA SER A 305 -13.30 13.69 3.06
C SER A 305 -13.28 13.61 4.59
N ALA A 306 -12.36 12.79 5.11
CA ALA A 306 -11.96 12.78 6.53
C ALA A 306 -11.36 14.10 7.02
N ARG A 307 -11.10 15.06 6.12
CA ARG A 307 -10.55 16.38 6.46
C ARG A 307 -11.53 17.28 7.22
N THR A 308 -12.80 16.90 7.30
CA THR A 308 -13.87 17.77 7.84
C THR A 308 -14.35 17.37 9.23
N LEU A 309 -14.18 16.11 9.65
CA LEU A 309 -14.66 15.60 10.94
C LEU A 309 -13.61 14.66 11.55
N SER A 310 -13.19 14.96 12.78
CA SER A 310 -12.37 14.04 13.56
C SER A 310 -13.22 12.83 13.96
N SER A 311 -12.80 11.64 13.53
CA SER A 311 -13.40 10.39 14.00
C SER A 311 -12.71 9.96 15.29
N ALA A 312 -13.51 9.69 16.32
CA ALA A 312 -13.02 9.27 17.63
C ALA A 312 -12.15 7.99 17.54
N GLY A 313 -12.49 7.07 16.63
CA GLY A 313 -11.75 5.82 16.42
C GLY A 313 -10.55 5.93 15.48
N LEU A 314 -10.32 7.08 14.84
CA LEU A 314 -9.24 7.25 13.86
C LEU A 314 -7.91 7.59 14.54
N ILE A 315 -7.39 6.62 15.28
CA ILE A 315 -6.10 6.73 15.97
C ILE A 315 -5.01 6.28 14.99
N ARG A 316 -4.07 7.16 14.66
CA ARG A 316 -2.96 6.87 13.72
C ARG A 316 -1.73 6.34 14.46
N PRO A 317 -0.85 5.59 13.77
CA PRO A 317 0.43 5.14 14.35
C PRO A 317 1.32 6.31 14.81
N PRO A 318 2.25 6.06 15.75
CA PRO A 318 3.21 7.07 16.19
C PRO A 318 4.07 7.56 15.02
N GLY A 319 4.30 8.87 14.96
CA GLY A 319 5.03 9.50 13.86
C GLY A 319 4.18 9.81 12.62
N ALA A 320 2.89 9.47 12.60
CA ALA A 320 1.98 9.94 11.56
C ALA A 320 1.90 11.47 11.55
N LEU A 321 1.88 12.06 10.35
CA LEU A 321 1.64 13.49 10.16
C LEU A 321 0.19 13.88 10.54
N ASP A 322 -0.10 15.18 10.54
CA ASP A 322 -1.49 15.66 10.62
C ASP A 322 -2.33 15.02 9.51
N GLU A 323 -3.63 14.83 9.74
CA GLU A 323 -4.49 14.01 8.88
C GLU A 323 -4.45 14.43 7.41
N VAL A 324 -4.41 15.74 7.14
CA VAL A 324 -4.37 16.27 5.76
C VAL A 324 -3.06 15.87 5.07
N ASP A 325 -1.93 16.10 5.72
CA ASP A 325 -0.59 15.79 5.20
C ASP A 325 -0.35 14.28 5.12
N PHE A 326 -0.88 13.54 6.08
CA PHE A 326 -0.83 12.09 6.11
C PHE A 326 -1.55 11.49 4.89
N LEU A 327 -2.78 11.94 4.61
CA LEU A 327 -3.55 11.49 3.44
C LEU A 327 -2.92 11.94 2.12
N ALA A 328 -2.21 13.06 2.11
CA ALA A 328 -1.46 13.52 0.94
C ALA A 328 -0.21 12.67 0.65
N ARG A 329 0.30 11.88 1.61
CA ARG A 329 1.52 11.07 1.44
C ARG A 329 1.30 9.56 1.54
N CYS A 330 0.22 9.09 2.17
CA CYS A 330 0.00 7.67 2.39
C CYS A 330 -0.41 6.95 1.10
N ILE A 331 0.43 6.00 0.66
CA ILE A 331 0.20 5.20 -0.55
C ILE A 331 -0.53 3.88 -0.29
N LYS A 332 -1.08 3.67 0.92
CA LYS A 332 -1.95 2.51 1.23
C LYS A 332 -1.31 1.15 0.88
N CYS A 333 0.02 1.07 1.10
CA CYS A 333 0.83 -0.11 0.81
C CYS A 333 0.85 -1.12 1.97
N GLU A 334 0.36 -0.74 3.14
CA GLU A 334 0.25 -1.57 4.35
C GLU A 334 1.58 -2.09 4.93
N ALA A 335 2.72 -1.59 4.45
CA ALA A 335 4.04 -1.95 4.98
C ALA A 335 4.16 -1.73 6.50
N CYS A 336 3.57 -0.64 7.02
CA CYS A 336 3.54 -0.34 8.45
C CYS A 336 2.70 -1.33 9.27
N MET A 337 1.60 -1.85 8.72
CA MET A 337 0.73 -2.80 9.40
C MET A 337 1.41 -4.16 9.53
N ARG A 338 2.17 -4.53 8.51
CA ARG A 338 2.91 -5.79 8.46
C ARG A 338 4.00 -5.92 9.52
N VAL A 339 4.71 -4.83 9.79
CA VAL A 339 5.79 -4.81 10.80
C VAL A 339 5.27 -4.63 12.22
N CYS A 340 3.95 -4.55 12.41
CA CYS A 340 3.33 -4.33 13.70
C CYS A 340 3.33 -5.62 14.54
N PRO A 341 4.10 -5.71 15.65
CA PRO A 341 4.24 -6.95 16.41
C PRO A 341 2.97 -7.36 17.14
N THR A 342 2.13 -6.39 17.52
CA THR A 342 0.89 -6.59 18.26
C THR A 342 -0.34 -6.70 17.35
N ASN A 343 -0.17 -6.54 16.02
CA ASN A 343 -1.26 -6.51 15.05
C ASN A 343 -2.35 -5.45 15.35
N VAL A 344 -2.01 -4.40 16.12
CA VAL A 344 -2.93 -3.29 16.42
C VAL A 344 -3.24 -2.45 15.18
N LEU A 345 -2.29 -2.35 14.24
CA LEU A 345 -2.48 -1.57 13.02
C LEU A 345 -3.31 -2.35 12.01
N GLN A 346 -4.46 -1.78 11.66
CA GLN A 346 -5.45 -2.36 10.78
C GLN A 346 -5.75 -1.43 9.61
N PRO A 347 -6.15 -1.97 8.44
CA PRO A 347 -6.61 -1.15 7.33
C PRO A 347 -7.96 -0.53 7.69
N ALA A 348 -8.00 0.80 7.68
CA ALA A 348 -9.24 1.54 7.81
C ALA A 348 -10.22 1.16 6.68
N LEU A 349 -11.49 1.04 7.02
CA LEU A 349 -12.56 0.89 6.05
C LEU A 349 -13.15 2.28 5.78
N LEU A 350 -14.14 2.68 6.57
CA LEU A 350 -14.85 3.96 6.39
C LEU A 350 -14.55 4.97 7.50
N GLU A 351 -13.79 4.59 8.54
CA GLU A 351 -13.46 5.42 9.70
C GLU A 351 -12.68 6.68 9.32
N GLY A 352 -11.87 6.59 8.27
CA GLY A 352 -11.11 7.70 7.68
C GLY A 352 -11.76 8.28 6.42
N GLY A 353 -13.07 8.10 6.23
CA GLY A 353 -13.76 8.49 5.01
C GLY A 353 -13.26 7.75 3.77
N PHE A 354 -13.65 8.21 2.59
CA PHE A 354 -13.23 7.57 1.33
C PHE A 354 -11.73 7.72 1.09
N GLU A 355 -11.14 8.85 1.49
CA GLU A 355 -9.71 9.11 1.36
C GLU A 355 -8.84 8.15 2.17
N GLY A 356 -9.36 7.76 3.33
CA GLY A 356 -8.69 6.93 4.33
C GLY A 356 -8.88 5.43 4.12
N ILE A 357 -9.62 4.95 3.13
CA ILE A 357 -9.76 3.50 2.88
C ILE A 357 -8.37 2.86 2.72
N TRP A 358 -8.12 1.80 3.49
CA TRP A 358 -6.86 1.04 3.61
C TRP A 358 -5.66 1.83 4.16
N THR A 359 -5.90 2.96 4.81
CA THR A 359 -4.86 3.64 5.61
C THR A 359 -4.76 3.00 7.01
N PRO A 360 -3.60 3.03 7.68
CA PRO A 360 -3.43 2.45 9.02
C PRO A 360 -4.19 3.20 10.11
N LEU A 361 -5.00 2.46 10.87
CA LEU A 361 -5.58 2.89 12.15
C LEU A 361 -5.26 1.88 13.26
N LEU A 362 -5.33 2.30 14.52
CA LEU A 362 -5.21 1.39 15.66
C LEU A 362 -6.58 0.78 15.98
N ASN A 363 -6.65 -0.55 16.01
CA ASN A 363 -7.77 -1.28 16.56
C ASN A 363 -7.34 -1.94 17.89
N ASN A 364 -7.74 -1.30 18.98
CA ASN A 364 -7.35 -1.72 20.33
C ASN A 364 -8.05 -3.00 20.81
N GLN A 365 -9.07 -3.48 20.10
CA GLN A 365 -9.69 -4.77 20.41
C GLN A 365 -8.80 -5.95 19.96
N ILE A 366 -7.99 -5.74 18.91
CA ILE A 366 -7.09 -6.77 18.37
C ILE A 366 -5.74 -6.73 19.08
N GLY A 367 -5.16 -5.54 19.27
CA GLY A 367 -3.85 -5.38 19.89
C GLY A 367 -3.68 -4.03 20.57
N TYR A 368 -2.45 -3.62 20.83
CA TYR A 368 -2.12 -2.30 21.38
C TYR A 368 -0.81 -1.77 20.80
N CYS A 369 -0.55 -0.47 20.89
CA CYS A 369 0.73 0.10 20.48
C CYS A 369 1.80 -0.16 21.54
N GLU A 370 2.77 -1.02 21.23
CA GLU A 370 3.89 -1.34 22.13
C GLU A 370 4.72 -0.09 22.45
N HIS A 371 5.03 0.15 23.73
CA HIS A 371 5.55 1.44 24.21
C HIS A 371 6.89 1.82 23.56
N HIS A 372 7.82 0.87 23.45
CA HIS A 372 9.16 1.10 22.89
C HIS A 372 9.33 0.76 21.40
N CYS A 373 8.24 0.50 20.67
CA CYS A 373 8.30 0.11 19.25
C CYS A 373 8.16 1.31 18.29
N VAL A 374 9.06 1.43 17.29
CA VAL A 374 9.05 2.51 16.29
C VAL A 374 9.04 2.03 14.82
N LEU A 375 8.82 0.74 14.59
CA LEU A 375 9.02 0.09 13.28
C LEU A 375 8.16 0.68 12.15
N CYS A 376 6.94 1.12 12.46
CA CYS A 376 6.02 1.66 11.44
C CYS A 376 6.56 2.89 10.69
N GLY A 377 7.34 3.74 11.36
CA GLY A 377 7.99 4.90 10.74
C GLY A 377 9.28 4.56 9.98
N GLN A 378 9.88 3.40 10.25
CA GLN A 378 11.08 2.94 9.56
C GLN A 378 10.79 2.33 8.18
N VAL A 379 9.58 1.81 7.97
CA VAL A 379 9.18 1.14 6.72
C VAL A 379 8.32 2.00 5.79
N CYS A 380 8.05 3.26 6.16
CA CYS A 380 7.20 4.14 5.38
C CYS A 380 7.99 4.76 4.21
N PRO A 381 7.73 4.40 2.93
CA PRO A 381 8.52 4.89 1.79
C PRO A 381 8.29 6.37 1.46
N THR A 382 7.15 6.93 1.90
CA THR A 382 6.74 8.31 1.59
C THR A 382 6.85 9.25 2.79
N ALA A 383 7.32 8.76 3.93
CA ALA A 383 7.32 9.48 5.20
C ALA A 383 5.95 10.07 5.60
N ALA A 384 4.84 9.42 5.20
CA ALA A 384 3.52 9.68 5.78
C ALA A 384 3.51 9.37 7.28
N ILE A 385 4.27 8.34 7.68
CA ILE A 385 4.70 8.10 9.05
C ILE A 385 6.18 8.41 9.07
N ARG A 386 6.59 9.49 9.73
CA ARG A 386 7.99 9.87 9.80
C ARG A 386 8.77 8.87 10.66
N PRO A 387 10.04 8.59 10.34
CA PRO A 387 10.89 7.84 11.24
C PRO A 387 11.05 8.62 12.56
N ILE A 388 10.85 7.93 13.68
CA ILE A 388 10.98 8.47 15.03
C ILE A 388 11.94 7.60 15.83
N SER A 389 12.61 8.20 16.80
CA SER A 389 13.42 7.43 17.76
C SER A 389 12.56 6.88 18.90
N VAL A 390 13.04 5.85 19.58
CA VAL A 390 12.36 5.34 20.79
C VAL A 390 12.31 6.44 21.86
N ALA A 391 13.39 7.20 22.02
CA ALA A 391 13.46 8.32 22.95
C ALA A 391 12.38 9.37 22.66
N GLU A 392 12.19 9.73 21.40
CA GLU A 392 11.12 10.64 20.98
C GLU A 392 9.73 10.08 21.27
N LYS A 393 9.49 8.81 20.95
CA LYS A 393 8.20 8.17 21.18
C LYS A 393 7.79 8.23 22.65
N VAL A 394 8.72 7.91 23.55
CA VAL A 394 8.45 7.82 25.00
C VAL A 394 8.66 9.14 25.75
N GLY A 395 9.18 10.17 25.10
CA GLY A 395 9.49 11.45 25.76
C GLY A 395 10.73 11.40 26.65
N ALA A 396 11.73 10.59 26.28
CA ALA A 396 13.03 10.57 26.93
C ALA A 396 13.97 11.60 26.28
N LYS A 397 14.91 12.14 27.07
CA LYS A 397 15.88 13.15 26.62
C LYS A 397 16.57 12.71 25.31
N PRO A 398 16.70 13.61 24.31
CA PRO A 398 16.49 15.06 24.37
C PRO A 398 15.03 15.53 24.24
N PHE A 399 14.07 14.61 24.08
CA PHE A 399 12.66 14.93 24.00
C PHE A 399 12.05 15.01 25.41
N GLU A 400 11.18 15.98 25.65
CA GLU A 400 10.56 16.18 26.97
C GLU A 400 9.14 15.60 27.06
N GLN A 401 8.45 15.48 25.93
CA GLN A 401 7.06 15.01 25.87
C GLN A 401 6.94 13.78 24.99
N PRO A 402 6.20 12.74 25.44
CA PRO A 402 5.94 11.57 24.62
C PRO A 402 5.03 11.90 23.44
N ILE A 403 5.12 11.09 22.38
CA ILE A 403 4.15 11.15 21.28
C ILE A 403 2.84 10.54 21.78
N LYS A 404 1.83 11.39 21.92
CA LYS A 404 0.48 11.01 22.31
C LYS A 404 -0.34 10.63 21.08
N LEU A 405 -0.91 9.43 21.07
CA LEU A 405 -1.77 8.93 20.00
C LEU A 405 -3.24 9.25 20.24
N GLY A 406 -3.61 9.52 21.49
CA GLY A 406 -4.99 9.69 21.92
C GLY A 406 -5.12 9.68 23.43
N THR A 407 -6.36 9.60 23.93
CA THR A 407 -6.67 9.60 25.36
C THR A 407 -7.68 8.50 25.69
N ALA A 408 -7.49 7.82 26.82
CA ALA A 408 -8.38 6.77 27.31
C ALA A 408 -9.52 7.34 28.17
N PHE A 409 -10.71 6.77 28.03
CA PHE A 409 -11.92 7.16 28.76
C PHE A 409 -12.62 5.92 29.33
N PHE A 410 -13.10 6.01 30.57
CA PHE A 410 -13.90 4.97 31.19
C PHE A 410 -15.39 5.14 30.88
N ASP A 411 -16.05 4.02 30.63
CA ASP A 411 -17.49 3.87 30.67
C ASP A 411 -17.88 3.32 32.05
N HIS A 412 -18.34 4.20 32.94
CA HIS A 412 -18.68 3.82 34.32
C HIS A 412 -19.83 2.81 34.37
N GLY A 413 -20.70 2.74 33.35
CA GLY A 413 -21.78 1.75 33.28
C GLY A 413 -21.31 0.33 32.98
N ARG A 414 -20.06 0.17 32.52
CA ARG A 414 -19.46 -1.12 32.13
C ARG A 414 -18.27 -1.51 33.00
N CYS A 415 -17.58 -0.55 33.57
CA CYS A 415 -16.38 -0.79 34.37
C CYS A 415 -16.74 -1.57 35.65
N LEU A 416 -16.14 -2.74 35.84
CA LEU A 416 -16.50 -3.67 36.92
C LEU A 416 -16.47 -3.04 38.34
N PRO A 417 -15.45 -2.21 38.71
CA PRO A 417 -15.48 -1.50 39.97
C PRO A 417 -16.58 -0.43 40.08
N TRP A 418 -17.00 0.18 38.97
CA TRP A 418 -18.03 1.21 38.98
C TRP A 418 -19.45 0.62 38.95
N ALA A 419 -19.71 -0.30 38.03
CA ALA A 419 -21.03 -0.83 37.75
C ALA A 419 -21.42 -2.03 38.61
N MET A 420 -20.46 -2.93 38.89
CA MET A 420 -20.74 -4.23 39.53
C MET A 420 -20.10 -4.37 40.92
N GLN A 421 -19.50 -3.30 41.45
CA GLN A 421 -18.77 -3.31 42.73
C GLN A 421 -17.73 -4.46 42.81
N THR A 422 -17.19 -4.88 41.67
CA THR A 422 -16.29 -6.03 41.57
C THR A 422 -14.84 -5.53 41.50
N PRO A 423 -13.93 -6.02 42.36
CA PRO A 423 -12.52 -5.59 42.33
C PRO A 423 -11.84 -5.92 41.00
N CYS A 424 -11.26 -4.92 40.34
CA CYS A 424 -10.47 -5.10 39.12
C CYS A 424 -9.39 -4.02 39.06
N ILE A 425 -8.14 -4.44 38.82
CA ILE A 425 -6.97 -3.53 38.77
C ILE A 425 -6.19 -3.57 37.45
N VAL A 426 -6.68 -4.32 36.47
CA VAL A 426 -5.96 -4.65 35.23
C VAL A 426 -5.42 -3.42 34.51
N CYS A 427 -6.23 -2.37 34.35
CA CYS A 427 -5.86 -1.20 33.54
C CYS A 427 -4.67 -0.39 34.12
N GLU A 428 -4.56 -0.28 35.44
CA GLU A 428 -3.37 0.31 36.09
C GLU A 428 -2.17 -0.62 35.96
N GLU A 429 -2.33 -1.93 36.17
CA GLU A 429 -1.22 -2.89 36.12
C GLU A 429 -0.52 -2.88 34.76
N VAL A 430 -1.30 -2.87 33.67
CA VAL A 430 -0.78 -2.88 32.30
C VAL A 430 -0.35 -1.51 31.78
N CYS A 431 -0.61 -0.41 32.52
CA CYS A 431 -0.27 0.94 32.06
C CYS A 431 1.27 1.09 31.98
N PRO A 432 1.85 1.35 30.79
CA PRO A 432 3.30 1.33 30.60
C PRO A 432 3.99 2.65 30.94
N THR A 433 3.25 3.72 31.19
CA THR A 433 3.83 5.04 31.45
C THR A 433 4.39 5.12 32.88
N SER A 434 5.41 5.95 33.06
CA SER A 434 5.99 6.26 34.37
C SER A 434 6.13 7.78 34.51
N PRO A 435 5.31 8.45 35.35
CA PRO A 435 4.22 7.91 36.18
C PRO A 435 3.06 7.28 35.38
N LYS A 436 2.30 6.39 36.03
CA LYS A 436 1.17 5.68 35.41
C LYS A 436 0.01 6.63 35.14
N ALA A 437 -0.47 6.64 33.90
CA ALA A 437 -1.61 7.44 33.48
C ALA A 437 -2.94 6.97 34.07
N ILE A 438 -3.01 5.77 34.65
CA ILE A 438 -4.20 5.23 35.28
C ILE A 438 -3.87 4.99 36.74
N TRP A 439 -4.72 5.49 37.63
CA TRP A 439 -4.58 5.39 39.08
C TRP A 439 -5.93 5.08 39.73
N TYR A 440 -5.92 4.59 40.97
CA TYR A 440 -7.14 4.25 41.71
C TYR A 440 -7.40 5.17 42.90
N LYS A 441 -8.68 5.49 43.11
CA LYS A 441 -9.18 6.02 44.38
C LYS A 441 -9.79 4.88 45.19
N LYS A 442 -9.39 4.75 46.45
CA LYS A 442 -10.05 3.82 47.39
C LYS A 442 -11.36 4.45 47.85
N VAL A 443 -12.45 3.71 47.72
CA VAL A 443 -13.80 4.15 48.10
C VAL A 443 -14.47 3.01 48.87
N GLU A 444 -15.14 3.34 49.96
CA GLU A 444 -15.97 2.39 50.71
C GLU A 444 -17.42 2.54 50.25
N ILE A 445 -18.01 1.43 49.81
CA ILE A 445 -19.37 1.43 49.25
C ILE A 445 -20.23 0.46 50.06
N PRO A 446 -21.43 0.86 50.51
CA PRO A 446 -22.36 -0.05 51.16
C PRO A 446 -22.94 -1.04 50.13
N GLN A 447 -22.89 -2.33 50.46
CA GLN A 447 -23.60 -3.36 49.72
C GLN A 447 -25.05 -3.49 50.21
N ARG A 448 -25.90 -4.11 49.38
CA ARG A 448 -27.31 -4.39 49.69
C ARG A 448 -27.51 -5.22 50.97
N ASN A 449 -26.51 -6.01 51.37
CA ASN A 449 -26.52 -6.82 52.58
C ASN A 449 -26.07 -6.04 53.85
N GLY A 450 -25.81 -4.74 53.75
CA GLY A 450 -25.35 -3.90 54.86
C GLY A 450 -23.84 -3.98 55.14
N THR A 451 -23.08 -4.78 54.40
CA THR A 451 -21.62 -4.84 54.54
C THR A 451 -20.95 -3.73 53.73
N MET A 452 -19.85 -3.17 54.26
CA MET A 452 -19.04 -2.17 53.55
C MET A 452 -17.93 -2.88 52.78
N ILE A 453 -17.81 -2.62 51.48
CA ILE A 453 -16.70 -3.11 50.66
C ILE A 453 -15.75 -1.95 50.33
N ALA A 454 -14.47 -2.15 50.59
CA ALA A 454 -13.42 -1.25 50.14
C ALA A 454 -13.05 -1.59 48.70
N LEU A 455 -13.30 -0.66 47.78
CA LEU A 455 -13.13 -0.86 46.35
C LEU A 455 -12.14 0.16 45.76
N LYS A 456 -11.37 -0.25 44.77
CA LYS A 456 -10.47 0.62 44.01
C LYS A 456 -11.15 1.05 42.71
N GLN A 457 -11.54 2.32 42.62
CA GLN A 457 -12.18 2.88 41.42
C GLN A 457 -11.14 3.56 40.52
N PRO A 458 -11.01 3.18 39.23
CA PRO A 458 -9.99 3.72 38.35
C PRO A 458 -10.34 5.11 37.83
N TYR A 459 -9.30 5.91 37.60
CA TYR A 459 -9.33 7.20 36.91
C TYR A 459 -8.16 7.30 35.93
N VAL A 460 -8.35 8.05 34.84
CA VAL A 460 -7.29 8.36 33.88
C VAL A 460 -6.80 9.78 34.14
N GLU A 461 -5.48 9.96 34.22
CA GLU A 461 -4.82 11.26 34.14
C GLU A 461 -4.52 11.58 32.67
N PRO A 462 -5.28 12.48 32.02
CA PRO A 462 -5.20 12.64 30.58
C PRO A 462 -3.83 13.13 30.10
N ASP A 463 -3.11 13.93 30.90
CA ASP A 463 -1.80 14.49 30.53
C ASP A 463 -0.69 13.43 30.47
N GLN A 464 -0.84 12.33 31.22
CA GLN A 464 0.10 11.21 31.21
C GLN A 464 -0.31 10.13 30.20
N CYS A 465 -1.57 10.09 29.79
CA CYS A 465 -2.09 9.09 28.87
C CYS A 465 -1.51 9.29 27.46
N ILE A 466 -0.79 8.28 26.95
CA ILE A 466 -0.22 8.29 25.58
C ILE A 466 -1.16 7.69 24.52
N GLY A 467 -2.31 7.14 24.91
CA GLY A 467 -3.27 6.55 23.97
C GLY A 467 -2.81 5.25 23.31
N CYS A 468 -1.97 4.44 23.97
CA CYS A 468 -1.42 3.21 23.39
C CYS A 468 -2.45 2.06 23.23
N GLY A 469 -3.60 2.12 23.91
CA GLY A 469 -4.67 1.12 23.75
C GLY A 469 -4.55 -0.14 24.60
N ILE A 470 -3.45 -0.36 25.35
CA ILE A 470 -3.24 -1.60 26.12
C ILE A 470 -4.31 -1.82 27.20
N CYS A 471 -4.78 -0.75 27.84
CA CYS A 471 -5.85 -0.82 28.84
C CYS A 471 -7.19 -1.25 28.24
N GLU A 472 -7.50 -0.83 27.01
CA GLU A 472 -8.68 -1.25 26.25
C GLU A 472 -8.55 -2.71 25.82
N ASN A 473 -7.38 -3.09 25.30
CA ASN A 473 -7.10 -4.44 24.82
C ASN A 473 -7.19 -5.50 25.93
N GLN A 474 -6.68 -5.19 27.13
CA GLN A 474 -6.62 -6.10 28.27
C GLN A 474 -7.86 -6.00 29.17
N CYS A 475 -8.85 -5.17 28.82
CA CYS A 475 -10.05 -5.03 29.63
C CYS A 475 -10.85 -6.35 29.65
N PRO A 476 -11.20 -6.90 30.83
CA PRO A 476 -11.88 -8.20 30.92
C PRO A 476 -13.35 -8.19 30.47
N VAL A 477 -13.89 -7.02 30.12
CA VAL A 477 -15.25 -6.88 29.57
C VAL A 477 -15.16 -7.09 28.06
N ASP A 478 -15.80 -8.13 27.53
CA ASP A 478 -15.60 -8.60 26.15
C ASP A 478 -16.44 -7.91 25.07
N ASP A 479 -17.64 -7.42 25.38
CA ASP A 479 -18.54 -6.86 24.38
C ASP A 479 -18.10 -5.46 23.90
N GLN A 480 -18.27 -4.42 24.72
CA GLN A 480 -17.58 -3.15 24.55
C GLN A 480 -16.73 -2.93 25.79
N ARG A 481 -15.43 -2.79 25.56
CA ARG A 481 -14.45 -2.57 26.62
C ARG A 481 -14.88 -1.40 27.50
N ALA A 482 -14.75 -1.58 28.81
CA ALA A 482 -15.13 -0.56 29.78
C ALA A 482 -14.20 0.67 29.79
N ILE A 483 -13.03 0.55 29.18
CA ILE A 483 -12.10 1.66 28.90
C ILE A 483 -11.83 1.65 27.41
N ARG A 484 -11.92 2.82 26.77
CA ARG A 484 -11.74 3.00 25.34
C ARG A 484 -10.81 4.16 25.06
N VAL A 485 -9.91 4.01 24.10
CA VAL A 485 -9.06 5.11 23.63
C VAL A 485 -9.71 5.79 22.44
N THR A 486 -9.62 7.11 22.41
CA THR A 486 -10.04 7.92 21.25
C THR A 486 -8.88 8.79 20.78
N SER A 487 -8.95 9.28 19.54
CA SER A 487 -7.93 10.17 18.94
C SER A 487 -7.78 11.53 19.62
N VAL A 488 -8.67 11.88 20.57
CA VAL A 488 -8.64 13.17 21.25
C VAL A 488 -7.35 13.37 22.04
N GLY A 489 -6.73 14.53 21.86
CA GLY A 489 -5.49 14.91 22.53
C GLY A 489 -4.23 14.33 21.89
N GLU A 490 -4.31 13.82 20.66
CA GLU A 490 -3.15 13.34 19.90
C GLU A 490 -2.15 14.47 19.58
N SER A 491 -0.85 14.15 19.61
CA SER A 491 0.21 15.13 19.36
C SER A 491 0.26 15.62 17.91
N ARG A 492 -0.27 14.85 16.96
CA ARG A 492 -0.21 15.19 15.52
C ARG A 492 -1.20 16.27 15.10
N SER A 493 -2.32 16.41 15.81
CA SER A 493 -3.39 17.32 15.44
C SER A 493 -3.41 18.54 16.37
N GLN A 494 -3.50 19.72 15.79
CA GLN A 494 -3.66 20.94 16.58
C GLN A 494 -5.11 21.20 17.01
N THR A 495 -6.08 20.61 16.28
CA THR A 495 -7.52 20.86 16.44
C THR A 495 -8.21 19.79 17.28
N ASN A 496 -7.74 18.54 17.24
CA ASN A 496 -8.34 17.43 17.98
C ASN A 496 -7.86 17.38 19.45
N LYS A 497 -8.22 18.39 20.24
CA LYS A 497 -7.79 18.55 21.65
C LYS A 497 -8.98 18.57 22.60
N MET A 498 -8.73 18.30 23.87
CA MET A 498 -9.71 18.56 24.94
C MET A 498 -9.93 20.06 25.07
N LEU A 499 -11.19 20.50 24.91
CA LEU A 499 -11.56 21.93 24.87
C LEU A 499 -11.40 22.63 26.22
N LEU A 500 -11.61 21.89 27.32
CA LEU A 500 -11.44 22.37 28.67
C LEU A 500 -10.30 21.59 29.33
N LYS A 501 -9.28 22.30 29.78
CA LYS A 501 -8.25 21.74 30.65
C LYS A 501 -8.74 21.82 32.09
N LYS A 502 -8.41 20.81 32.88
CA LYS A 502 -8.62 20.84 34.33
C LYS A 502 -7.92 22.08 34.86
N GLY A 503 -8.69 23.03 35.41
CA GLY A 503 -8.14 24.24 36.01
C GLY A 503 -7.12 23.84 37.08
N GLY A 504 -5.95 24.46 37.03
CA GLY A 504 -4.92 24.33 38.06
C GLY A 504 -5.40 24.87 39.40
#